data_AF-A0A6G0SU70-F1
#
_entry.id   AF-A0A6G0SU70-F1
#
_cell.length_a   1.000
_cell.length_b   1.000
_cell.length_c   1.000
_cell.angle_alpha   90.00
_cell.angle_beta   90.00
_cell.angle_gamma   90.00
#
_symmetry.space_group_name_H-M   'P 1'
#
loop_
_entity.id
_entity.type
_entity.pdbx_description
1 polymer ?
#
loop_
_entity_poly.entity_id
_entity_poly.type
_entity_poly.pdbx_seq_one_letter_code
_entity_poly.pdbx_strand_id
1 'polypeptide(L)'
;MDEIISHADFLILSESEDLFPDPGSDLLLTILLQLKGQCFYELFKEYSITHESLKLMNARHLDTLCPKKNFGQRIIFEHNLIKWQSNFNFNIEDILNKSGKGSMVVEFYSKNSKLNEQCRKTVTDTVIEYLLRNKIHASPKLFEHIAINIDSYFKTEVKETYFMPVLKKKPKGSLYQKYHNTITKLRRNDLWIIAKRTLSHIDSENNSAEQEYFKKVIVNISLQLIYLTDEFLVNQRWLQYNIEPMHEVIQKWNETAKNRENYLRIPNIEITDILQQWPLYKQSFGHSLIDIDFETLYPGKIISFLKNGMSLLTS
;
A
#
# COMPACT_ATOMS: atom_id res chain seq x y z
N MET A 1 -3.91 7.06 68.24
CA MET A 1 -2.54 7.06 67.70
C MET A 1 -2.25 5.64 67.28
N ASP A 2 -2.33 5.45 65.96
CA ASP A 2 -1.47 4.61 65.12
C ASP A 2 -1.61 3.08 65.30
N GLU A 3 -2.22 2.40 64.32
CA GLU A 3 -1.59 1.68 63.19
C GLU A 3 -0.89 0.38 63.66
N ILE A 4 -1.03 -0.83 63.10
CA ILE A 4 -1.54 -1.38 61.84
C ILE A 4 -1.91 -2.85 62.14
N ILE A 5 -3.04 -3.34 61.62
CA ILE A 5 -3.43 -4.75 61.63
C ILE A 5 -2.81 -5.41 60.38
N SER A 6 -2.01 -6.45 60.56
CA SER A 6 -1.50 -7.31 59.49
C SER A 6 -1.99 -8.74 59.70
N HIS A 7 -2.99 -9.14 58.92
CA HIS A 7 -3.48 -10.49 58.58
C HIS A 7 -4.60 -10.23 57.55
N ALA A 8 -4.87 -11.02 56.54
CA ALA A 8 -4.29 -12.21 55.95
C ALA A 8 -4.96 -12.35 54.56
N ASP A 9 -4.63 -13.45 53.89
CA ASP A 9 -5.49 -14.19 52.97
C ASP A 9 -5.31 -14.08 51.45
N PHE A 10 -5.07 -15.28 50.96
CA PHE A 10 -5.22 -15.80 49.62
C PHE A 10 -6.68 -15.63 49.16
N LEU A 11 -6.91 -14.79 48.15
CA LEU A 11 -8.13 -14.80 47.36
C LEU A 11 -7.79 -14.78 45.86
N ILE A 12 -8.36 -15.77 45.20
CA ILE A 12 -8.50 -15.93 43.76
C ILE A 12 -9.29 -14.72 43.22
N LEU A 13 -8.79 -14.07 42.17
CA LEU A 13 -9.55 -13.23 41.24
C LEU A 13 -9.16 -13.73 39.83
N SER A 14 -9.90 -14.65 39.23
CA SER A 14 -11.14 -14.43 38.45
C SER A 14 -10.95 -13.45 37.27
N GLU A 15 -10.87 -14.05 36.09
CA GLU A 15 -11.50 -13.69 34.82
C GLU A 15 -11.81 -12.22 34.49
N SER A 16 -11.40 -11.85 33.26
CA SER A 16 -12.04 -10.86 32.37
C SER A 16 -12.27 -9.46 32.93
N GLU A 17 -11.28 -8.59 32.73
CA GLU A 17 -11.60 -7.21 32.37
C GLU A 17 -11.55 -7.10 30.84
N ASP A 18 -12.74 -7.12 30.25
CA ASP A 18 -12.97 -6.57 28.94
C ASP A 18 -12.40 -5.15 28.88
N LEU A 19 -11.34 -4.98 28.08
CA LEU A 19 -10.86 -3.67 27.64
C LEU A 19 -11.87 -3.08 26.65
N PHE A 20 -13.08 -2.75 27.14
CA PHE A 20 -13.93 -1.77 26.49
C PHE A 20 -13.32 -0.39 26.73
N PRO A 21 -12.86 0.33 25.70
CA PRO A 21 -12.36 1.67 25.89
C PRO A 21 -13.49 2.60 26.35
N ASP A 22 -13.22 3.37 27.41
CA ASP A 22 -14.05 4.43 27.98
C ASP A 22 -14.70 5.28 26.86
N PRO A 23 -16.02 5.55 26.90
CA PRO A 23 -16.74 6.36 25.90
C PRO A 23 -16.24 7.80 25.75
N GLY A 24 -15.35 8.28 26.62
CA GLY A 24 -14.63 9.56 26.47
C GLY A 24 -13.21 9.46 25.88
N SER A 25 -12.69 8.25 25.60
CA SER A 25 -11.30 8.05 25.16
C SER A 25 -11.16 8.17 23.65
N ASP A 26 -10.31 9.10 23.18
CA ASP A 26 -9.95 9.17 21.77
C ASP A 26 -9.15 7.90 21.41
N LEU A 27 -9.82 6.92 20.80
CA LEU A 27 -9.27 5.60 20.47
C LEU A 27 -7.97 5.71 19.64
N LEU A 28 -7.84 6.74 18.80
CA LEU A 28 -6.61 7.01 18.07
C LEU A 28 -5.48 7.38 19.04
N LEU A 29 -5.73 8.28 20.00
CA LEU A 29 -4.75 8.67 20.99
C LEU A 29 -4.28 7.48 21.84
N THR A 30 -5.21 6.64 22.28
CA THR A 30 -4.90 5.42 23.06
C THR A 30 -3.97 4.48 22.29
N ILE A 31 -4.28 4.24 21.01
CA ILE A 31 -3.43 3.40 20.15
C ILE A 31 -2.08 4.07 19.91
N LEU A 32 -2.05 5.37 19.65
CA LEU A 32 -0.77 6.08 19.47
C LEU A 32 0.10 6.05 20.73
N LEU A 33 -0.46 6.15 21.93
CA LEU A 33 0.29 5.97 23.18
C LEU A 33 0.91 4.58 23.27
N GLN A 34 0.14 3.53 22.96
CA GLN A 34 0.63 2.14 22.94
C GLN A 34 1.78 1.96 21.92
N LEU A 35 1.67 2.60 20.75
CA LEU A 35 2.67 2.51 19.68
C LEU A 35 3.86 3.45 19.87
N LYS A 36 3.89 4.25 20.95
CA LYS A 36 4.87 5.33 21.17
C LYS A 36 4.87 6.34 20.03
N GLY A 37 3.70 6.70 19.53
CA GLY A 37 3.47 7.65 18.43
C GLY A 37 2.66 8.88 18.83
N GLN A 38 2.45 9.14 20.12
CA GLN A 38 1.58 10.22 20.61
C GLN A 38 1.97 11.62 20.11
N CYS A 39 3.24 11.86 19.80
CA CYS A 39 3.68 13.13 19.19
C CYS A 39 3.12 13.37 17.79
N PHE A 40 2.56 12.34 17.14
CA PHE A 40 1.92 12.43 15.83
C PHE A 40 0.41 12.61 15.91
N TYR A 41 -0.18 12.68 17.10
CA TYR A 41 -1.64 12.70 17.27
C TYR A 41 -2.31 13.89 16.60
N GLU A 42 -1.88 15.13 16.88
CA GLU A 42 -2.46 16.34 16.26
C GLU A 42 -2.28 16.33 14.73
N LEU A 43 -1.10 15.92 14.26
CA LEU A 43 -0.82 15.74 12.84
C LEU A 43 -1.76 14.70 12.23
N PHE A 44 -1.97 13.57 12.89
CA PHE A 44 -2.84 12.52 12.38
C PHE A 44 -4.30 12.98 12.35
N LYS A 45 -4.77 13.79 13.31
CA LYS A 45 -6.09 14.41 13.25
C LYS A 45 -6.22 15.40 12.10
N GLU A 46 -5.23 16.26 11.90
CA GLU A 46 -5.19 17.23 10.80
C GLU A 46 -5.35 16.53 9.43
N TYR A 47 -4.68 15.39 9.26
CA TYR A 47 -4.75 14.57 8.05
C TYR A 47 -5.88 13.53 8.06
N SER A 48 -6.83 13.62 9.01
CA SER A 48 -7.98 12.71 9.14
C SER A 48 -7.60 11.22 9.23
N ILE A 49 -6.45 10.93 9.82
CA ILE A 49 -5.94 9.58 10.05
C ILE A 49 -6.65 9.00 11.27
N THR A 50 -7.31 7.87 11.06
CA THR A 50 -8.04 7.15 12.11
C THR A 50 -7.28 5.90 12.53
N HIS A 51 -7.73 5.25 13.61
CA HIS A 51 -7.19 3.95 14.00
C HIS A 51 -7.35 2.87 12.91
N GLU A 52 -8.38 2.95 12.07
CA GLU A 52 -8.54 2.09 10.89
C GLU A 52 -7.46 2.39 9.84
N SER A 53 -7.16 3.67 9.61
CA SER A 53 -6.07 4.09 8.72
C SER A 53 -4.70 3.56 9.20
N LEU A 54 -4.47 3.48 10.51
CA LEU A 54 -3.25 2.91 11.08
C LEU A 54 -3.05 1.45 10.72
N LYS A 55 -4.11 0.65 10.56
CA LYS A 55 -3.99 -0.78 10.17
C LYS A 55 -3.40 -0.98 8.78
N LEU A 56 -3.52 0.03 7.93
CA LEU A 56 -3.10 0.01 6.52
C LEU A 56 -1.89 0.91 6.25
N MET A 57 -1.42 1.62 7.28
CA MET A 57 -0.34 2.59 7.18
C MET A 57 1.01 1.90 6.94
N ASN A 58 1.81 2.42 6.03
CA ASN A 58 3.12 1.86 5.70
C ASN A 58 4.22 2.92 5.81
N ALA A 59 5.48 2.47 5.70
CA ALA A 59 6.67 3.31 5.78
C ALA A 59 6.60 4.59 4.93
N ARG A 60 6.07 4.51 3.71
CA ARG A 60 5.99 5.66 2.79
C ARG A 60 4.99 6.71 3.26
N HIS A 61 3.89 6.29 3.88
CA HIS A 61 2.96 7.25 4.48
C HIS A 61 3.65 8.01 5.61
N LEU A 62 4.46 7.32 6.42
CA LEU A 62 5.24 7.93 7.49
C LEU A 62 6.37 8.83 6.98
N ASP A 63 7.02 8.48 5.87
CA ASP A 63 7.99 9.33 5.18
C ASP A 63 7.39 10.69 4.80
N THR A 64 6.14 10.69 4.33
CA THR A 64 5.44 11.89 3.87
C THR A 64 4.85 12.69 5.02
N LEU A 65 4.25 12.01 6.00
CA LEU A 65 3.51 12.66 7.09
C LEU A 65 4.44 13.14 8.20
N CYS A 66 5.34 12.28 8.67
CA CYS A 66 6.11 12.56 9.88
C CYS A 66 7.21 13.60 9.59
N PRO A 67 7.24 14.73 10.33
CA PRO A 67 8.25 15.76 10.13
C PRO A 67 9.68 15.22 10.31
N LYS A 68 10.63 15.70 9.50
CA LYS A 68 12.05 15.31 9.58
C LYS A 68 12.66 15.51 10.98
N LYS A 69 12.18 16.52 11.73
CA LYS A 69 12.60 16.78 13.13
C LYS A 69 12.28 15.63 14.09
N ASN A 70 11.31 14.77 13.76
CA ASN A 70 10.86 13.66 14.59
C ASN A 70 11.30 12.29 14.03
N PHE A 71 12.39 12.24 13.26
CA PHE A 71 12.83 11.03 12.58
C PHE A 71 13.06 9.84 13.53
N GLY A 72 13.71 10.06 14.68
CA GLY A 72 13.91 9.00 15.68
C GLY A 72 12.59 8.46 16.24
N GLN A 73 11.63 9.34 16.53
CA GLN A 73 10.32 8.94 17.04
C GLN A 73 9.50 8.19 15.99
N ARG A 74 9.65 8.58 14.71
CA ARG A 74 9.03 7.86 13.60
C ARG A 74 9.53 6.43 13.50
N ILE A 75 10.85 6.20 13.61
CA ILE A 75 11.41 4.84 13.55
C ILE A 75 10.81 3.95 14.65
N ILE A 76 10.74 4.47 15.89
CA ILE A 76 10.17 3.74 17.04
C ILE A 76 8.69 3.43 16.80
N PHE A 77 7.93 4.43 16.34
CA PHE A 77 6.52 4.27 16.02
C PHE A 77 6.29 3.25 14.90
N GLU A 78 7.05 3.36 13.80
CA GLU A 78 6.97 2.47 12.64
C GLU A 78 7.22 1.01 13.02
N HIS A 79 8.24 0.75 13.84
CA HIS A 79 8.52 -0.59 14.35
C HIS A 79 7.36 -1.16 15.19
N ASN A 80 6.81 -0.37 16.11
CA ASN A 80 5.68 -0.81 16.94
C ASN A 80 4.40 -0.97 16.12
N LEU A 81 4.19 -0.09 15.13
CA LEU A 81 3.06 -0.14 14.22
C LEU A 81 3.08 -1.43 13.40
N ILE A 82 4.24 -1.83 12.87
CA ILE A 82 4.39 -3.10 12.14
C ILE A 82 4.04 -4.29 13.05
N LYS A 83 4.53 -4.30 14.30
CA LYS A 83 4.19 -5.34 15.29
C LYS A 83 2.71 -5.36 15.63
N TRP A 84 2.11 -4.20 15.80
CA TRP A 84 0.68 -4.06 16.10
C TRP A 84 -0.19 -4.47 14.90
N GLN A 85 0.23 -4.14 13.68
CA GLN A 85 -0.41 -4.59 12.45
C GLN A 85 -0.27 -6.09 12.25
N SER A 86 0.86 -6.70 12.63
CA SER A 86 0.99 -8.16 12.62
C SER A 86 0.08 -8.85 13.65
N ASN A 87 -0.33 -8.13 14.70
CA ASN A 87 -1.34 -8.58 15.65
C ASN A 87 -2.77 -8.29 15.17
N PHE A 88 -2.95 -7.48 14.11
CA PHE A 88 -4.22 -7.37 13.39
C PHE A 88 -4.45 -8.66 12.61
N ASN A 89 -4.91 -9.65 13.35
CA ASN A 89 -5.17 -10.99 12.87
C ASN A 89 -6.18 -10.90 11.73
N PHE A 90 -5.80 -11.31 10.52
CA PHE A 90 -6.74 -11.50 9.42
C PHE A 90 -7.54 -12.76 9.74
N ASN A 91 -8.42 -12.64 10.73
CA ASN A 91 -9.11 -13.78 11.32
C ASN A 91 -10.12 -14.32 10.31
N ILE A 92 -9.81 -15.49 9.77
CA ILE A 92 -10.63 -16.16 8.78
C ILE A 92 -12.02 -16.47 9.35
N GLU A 93 -12.11 -16.81 10.64
CA GLU A 93 -13.38 -17.05 11.30
C GLU A 93 -14.28 -15.81 11.29
N ASP A 94 -13.75 -14.65 11.71
CA ASP A 94 -14.51 -13.40 11.76
C ASP A 94 -14.98 -12.96 10.36
N ILE A 95 -14.12 -13.14 9.36
CA ILE A 95 -14.44 -12.78 7.97
C ILE A 95 -15.53 -13.70 7.42
N LEU A 96 -15.45 -15.00 7.69
CA LEU A 96 -16.45 -15.96 7.24
C LEU A 96 -17.79 -15.76 7.95
N ASN A 97 -17.78 -15.55 9.27
CA ASN A 97 -19.01 -15.36 10.05
C ASN A 97 -19.75 -14.07 9.71
N LYS A 98 -19.07 -13.06 9.17
CA LYS A 98 -19.71 -11.83 8.62
C LYS A 98 -20.46 -12.04 7.31
N SER A 99 -20.31 -13.20 6.66
CA SER A 99 -21.01 -13.57 5.43
C SER A 99 -21.93 -14.74 5.68
N GLY A 100 -23.21 -14.64 5.30
CA GLY A 100 -24.14 -15.78 5.44
C GLY A 100 -23.69 -17.04 4.70
N LYS A 101 -22.90 -16.91 3.62
CA LYS A 101 -22.29 -18.06 2.94
C LYS A 101 -21.03 -18.56 3.66
N GLY A 102 -20.26 -17.66 4.26
CA GLY A 102 -19.06 -18.01 5.02
C GLY A 102 -19.41 -18.75 6.32
N SER A 103 -20.45 -18.32 7.04
CA SER A 103 -20.91 -19.00 8.26
C SER A 103 -21.35 -20.44 7.99
N MET A 104 -22.02 -20.70 6.87
CA MET A 104 -22.34 -22.06 6.43
C MET A 104 -21.08 -22.92 6.21
N VAL A 105 -19.97 -22.33 5.76
CA VAL A 105 -18.70 -23.07 5.61
C VAL A 105 -18.10 -23.42 6.98
N VAL A 106 -18.14 -22.48 7.93
CA VAL A 106 -17.68 -22.72 9.30
C VAL A 106 -18.47 -23.87 9.93
N GLU A 107 -19.80 -23.85 9.81
CA GLU A 107 -20.67 -24.92 10.32
C GLU A 107 -20.48 -26.25 9.57
N PHE A 108 -20.27 -26.22 8.25
CA PHE A 108 -19.95 -27.43 7.50
C PHE A 108 -18.63 -28.04 7.97
N TYR A 109 -17.61 -27.22 8.18
CA TYR A 109 -16.31 -27.69 8.66
C TYR A 109 -16.39 -28.25 10.08
N SER A 110 -17.11 -27.60 11.00
CA SER A 110 -17.25 -28.13 12.37
C SER A 110 -17.89 -29.51 12.40
N LYS A 111 -18.82 -29.81 11.49
CA LYS A 111 -19.49 -31.11 11.37
C LYS A 111 -18.65 -32.18 10.66
N ASN A 112 -17.87 -31.80 9.64
CA ASN A 112 -17.20 -32.75 8.75
C ASN A 112 -15.67 -32.80 8.95
N SER A 113 -15.11 -31.85 9.70
CA SER A 113 -13.66 -31.63 9.89
C SER A 113 -12.87 -31.52 8.59
N LYS A 114 -13.52 -31.24 7.45
CA LYS A 114 -12.90 -31.13 6.13
C LYS A 114 -13.73 -30.22 5.23
N LEU A 115 -13.07 -29.45 4.37
CA LEU A 115 -13.76 -28.67 3.33
C LEU A 115 -13.90 -29.47 2.03
N ASN A 116 -15.07 -29.35 1.41
CA ASN A 116 -15.28 -29.76 0.02
C ASN A 116 -14.92 -28.60 -0.93
N GLU A 117 -14.92 -28.89 -2.23
CA GLU A 117 -14.53 -27.91 -3.25
C GLU A 117 -15.43 -26.66 -3.28
N GLN A 118 -16.73 -26.85 -3.03
CA GLN A 118 -17.69 -25.75 -2.96
C GLN A 118 -17.45 -24.85 -1.74
N CYS A 119 -17.08 -25.45 -0.59
CA CYS A 119 -16.69 -24.70 0.60
C CYS A 119 -15.39 -23.94 0.37
N ARG A 120 -14.34 -24.55 -0.21
CA ARG A 120 -13.08 -23.86 -0.56
C ARG A 120 -13.31 -22.65 -1.47
N LYS A 121 -14.17 -22.81 -2.48
CA LYS A 121 -14.58 -21.72 -3.36
C LYS A 121 -15.30 -20.62 -2.60
N THR A 122 -16.21 -20.97 -1.70
CA THR A 122 -16.91 -20.01 -0.84
C THR A 122 -15.94 -19.25 0.07
N VAL A 123 -14.97 -19.93 0.70
CA VAL A 123 -13.92 -19.27 1.50
C VAL A 123 -13.17 -18.23 0.65
N THR A 124 -12.71 -18.64 -0.53
CA THR A 124 -12.01 -17.74 -1.46
C THR A 124 -12.88 -16.53 -1.80
N ASP A 125 -14.14 -16.76 -2.18
CA ASP A 125 -15.06 -15.72 -2.61
C ASP A 125 -15.38 -14.75 -1.47
N THR A 126 -15.66 -15.24 -0.26
CA THR A 126 -15.94 -14.41 0.92
C THR A 126 -14.73 -13.57 1.31
N VAL A 127 -13.52 -14.14 1.29
CA VAL A 127 -12.29 -13.39 1.58
C VAL A 127 -12.05 -12.31 0.52
N ILE A 128 -12.20 -12.62 -0.77
CA ILE A 128 -12.03 -11.62 -1.83
C ILE A 128 -13.11 -10.54 -1.72
N GLU A 129 -14.36 -10.89 -1.43
CA GLU A 129 -15.45 -9.92 -1.22
C GLU A 129 -15.13 -8.99 -0.05
N TYR A 130 -14.64 -9.52 1.07
CA TYR A 130 -14.18 -8.73 2.21
C TYR A 130 -13.09 -7.73 1.79
N LEU A 131 -12.07 -8.17 1.05
CA LEU A 131 -11.01 -7.29 0.56
C LEU A 131 -11.57 -6.18 -0.35
N LEU A 132 -12.46 -6.51 -1.28
CA LEU A 132 -13.04 -5.55 -2.23
C LEU A 132 -13.98 -4.55 -1.56
N ARG A 133 -14.81 -5.01 -0.62
CA ARG A 133 -15.77 -4.17 0.12
C ARG A 133 -15.05 -3.15 0.99
N ASN A 134 -13.96 -3.56 1.62
CA ASN A 134 -13.11 -2.69 2.44
C ASN A 134 -12.04 -1.94 1.61
N LYS A 135 -12.11 -2.01 0.27
CA LYS A 135 -11.17 -1.34 -0.66
C LYS A 135 -9.69 -1.66 -0.38
N ILE A 136 -9.42 -2.87 0.10
CA ILE A 136 -8.07 -3.33 0.42
C ILE A 136 -7.37 -3.75 -0.87
N HIS A 137 -6.27 -3.06 -1.18
CA HIS A 137 -5.37 -3.49 -2.25
C HIS A 137 -4.53 -4.68 -1.78
N ALA A 138 -4.72 -5.83 -2.40
CA ALA A 138 -4.05 -7.05 -1.99
C ALA A 138 -2.73 -7.26 -2.73
N SER A 139 -1.63 -7.30 -1.96
CA SER A 139 -0.29 -7.63 -2.44
C SER A 139 -0.03 -9.14 -2.35
N PRO A 140 0.98 -9.68 -3.06
CA PRO A 140 1.41 -11.08 -2.91
C PRO A 140 1.67 -11.49 -1.45
N LYS A 141 2.31 -10.62 -0.65
CA LYS A 141 2.56 -10.86 0.78
C LYS A 141 1.27 -10.96 1.59
N LEU A 142 0.27 -10.14 1.26
CA LEU A 142 -1.04 -10.22 1.93
C LEU A 142 -1.73 -11.56 1.60
N PHE A 143 -1.69 -12.00 0.34
CA PHE A 143 -2.26 -13.30 -0.03
C PHE A 143 -1.57 -14.47 0.66
N GLU A 144 -0.25 -14.41 0.81
CA GLU A 144 0.50 -15.41 1.58
C GLU A 144 0.06 -15.44 3.05
N HIS A 145 -0.05 -14.27 3.68
CA HIS A 145 -0.55 -14.17 5.05
C HIS A 145 -1.97 -14.72 5.19
N ILE A 146 -2.88 -14.37 4.28
CA ILE A 146 -4.26 -14.88 4.28
C ILE A 146 -4.26 -16.41 4.12
N ALA A 147 -3.46 -16.96 3.21
CA ALA A 147 -3.40 -18.40 2.98
C ALA A 147 -2.87 -19.15 4.22
N ILE A 148 -1.90 -18.59 4.94
CA ILE A 148 -1.41 -19.13 6.22
C ILE A 148 -2.52 -19.11 7.28
N ASN A 149 -3.34 -18.05 7.34
CA ASN A 149 -4.46 -18.00 8.28
C ASN A 149 -5.55 -19.02 7.94
N ILE A 150 -5.83 -19.25 6.66
CA ILE A 150 -6.79 -20.28 6.21
C ILE A 150 -6.31 -21.67 6.60
N ASP A 151 -5.04 -21.99 6.31
CA ASP A 151 -4.36 -23.24 6.68
C ASP A 151 -4.37 -23.46 8.20
N SER A 152 -4.09 -22.39 8.97
CA SER A 152 -4.13 -22.43 10.43
C SER A 152 -5.53 -22.65 10.98
N TYR A 153 -6.58 -22.10 10.36
CA TYR A 153 -7.96 -22.27 10.84
C TYR A 153 -8.54 -23.63 10.41
N PHE A 154 -8.40 -24.00 9.14
CA PHE A 154 -8.87 -25.27 8.59
C PHE A 154 -7.72 -26.26 8.47
N LYS A 155 -7.47 -27.06 9.53
CA LYS A 155 -6.30 -27.95 9.64
C LYS A 155 -6.15 -29.02 8.53
N THR A 156 -7.19 -29.26 7.73
CA THR A 156 -7.14 -30.19 6.59
C THR A 156 -6.78 -29.52 5.27
N GLU A 157 -6.74 -28.20 5.25
CA GLU A 157 -6.39 -27.42 4.07
C GLU A 157 -4.87 -27.28 3.95
N VAL A 158 -4.42 -26.85 2.77
CA VAL A 158 -3.01 -26.55 2.52
C VAL A 158 -2.89 -25.16 1.93
N LYS A 159 -1.98 -24.36 2.47
CA LYS A 159 -1.70 -22.97 2.03
C LYS A 159 -1.61 -22.82 0.51
N GLU A 160 -0.89 -23.73 -0.17
CA GLU A 160 -0.64 -23.69 -1.61
C GLU A 160 -1.90 -23.75 -2.48
N THR A 161 -3.00 -24.31 -1.95
CA THR A 161 -4.33 -24.29 -2.60
C THR A 161 -4.81 -22.85 -2.82
N TYR A 162 -4.53 -21.99 -1.85
CA TYR A 162 -5.04 -20.63 -1.80
C TYR A 162 -4.04 -19.62 -2.34
N PHE A 163 -2.75 -19.81 -2.07
CA PHE A 163 -1.68 -18.98 -2.60
C PHE A 163 -0.35 -19.74 -2.69
N MET A 164 0.27 -19.68 -3.87
CA MET A 164 1.62 -20.22 -4.09
C MET A 164 2.45 -19.24 -4.91
N PRO A 165 3.53 -18.66 -4.34
CA PRO A 165 4.44 -17.81 -5.09
C PRO A 165 5.20 -18.65 -6.13
N VAL A 166 5.42 -18.09 -7.31
CA VAL A 166 6.19 -18.75 -8.38
C VAL A 166 7.29 -17.81 -8.85
N LEU A 167 8.54 -18.27 -8.82
CA LEU A 167 9.67 -17.47 -9.28
C LEU A 167 9.51 -17.07 -10.74
N LYS A 168 9.68 -15.78 -11.03
CA LYS A 168 9.63 -15.19 -12.38
C LYS A 168 8.31 -15.43 -13.15
N LYS A 169 7.23 -15.81 -12.46
CA LYS A 169 5.91 -16.04 -13.03
C LYS A 169 4.84 -15.46 -12.13
N LYS A 170 3.61 -15.35 -12.64
CA LYS A 170 2.45 -14.96 -11.83
C LYS A 170 2.21 -16.00 -10.73
N PRO A 171 1.91 -15.57 -9.48
CA PRO A 171 1.51 -16.48 -8.42
C PRO A 171 0.34 -17.36 -8.82
N LYS A 172 0.30 -18.57 -8.25
CA LYS A 172 -0.82 -19.52 -8.38
C LYS A 172 -1.67 -19.51 -7.11
N GLY A 173 -2.79 -20.23 -7.15
CA GLY A 173 -3.73 -20.34 -6.04
C GLY A 173 -5.02 -19.55 -6.26
N SER A 174 -6.08 -19.95 -5.57
CA SER A 174 -7.42 -19.42 -5.78
C SER A 174 -7.54 -17.93 -5.43
N LEU A 175 -6.88 -17.46 -4.38
CA LEU A 175 -7.02 -16.08 -3.89
C LEU A 175 -6.49 -15.06 -4.90
N TYR A 176 -5.23 -15.23 -5.33
CA TYR A 176 -4.59 -14.31 -6.28
C TYR A 176 -5.35 -14.25 -7.60
N GLN A 177 -5.68 -15.42 -8.16
CA GLN A 177 -6.37 -15.51 -9.44
C GLN A 177 -7.78 -14.90 -9.37
N LYS A 178 -8.54 -15.21 -8.31
CA LYS A 178 -9.91 -14.70 -8.13
C LYS A 178 -9.91 -13.20 -7.93
N TYR A 179 -9.00 -12.67 -7.11
CA TYR A 179 -8.90 -11.22 -6.88
C TYR A 179 -8.67 -10.48 -8.19
N HIS A 180 -7.61 -10.79 -8.93
CA HIS A 180 -7.27 -10.08 -10.15
C HIS A 180 -8.30 -10.26 -11.26
N ASN A 181 -8.94 -11.44 -11.36
CA ASN A 181 -10.05 -11.66 -12.30
C ASN A 181 -11.26 -10.79 -11.94
N THR A 182 -11.61 -10.70 -10.65
CA THR A 182 -12.74 -9.90 -10.17
C THR A 182 -12.48 -8.41 -10.39
N ILE A 183 -11.28 -7.94 -10.06
CA ILE A 183 -10.84 -6.57 -10.36
C ILE A 183 -10.93 -6.27 -11.86
N THR A 184 -10.42 -7.17 -12.72
CA THR A 184 -10.49 -7.02 -14.17
C THR A 184 -11.93 -6.92 -14.65
N LYS A 185 -12.82 -7.76 -14.12
CA LYS A 185 -14.26 -7.72 -14.44
C LYS A 185 -14.88 -6.39 -14.01
N LEU A 186 -14.60 -5.94 -12.79
CA LEU A 186 -15.15 -4.67 -12.31
C LEU A 186 -14.62 -3.47 -13.10
N ARG A 187 -13.35 -3.47 -13.51
CA ARG A 187 -12.77 -2.42 -14.39
C ARG A 187 -13.43 -2.38 -15.77
N ARG A 188 -13.77 -3.55 -16.34
CA ARG A 188 -14.49 -3.62 -17.63
C ARG A 188 -15.90 -3.04 -17.56
N ASN A 189 -16.48 -2.98 -16.36
CA ASN A 189 -17.81 -2.43 -16.12
C ASN A 189 -17.76 -1.06 -15.42
N ASP A 190 -16.59 -0.43 -15.32
CA ASP A 190 -16.39 0.85 -14.61
C ASP A 190 -16.80 0.87 -13.12
N LEU A 191 -17.01 -0.30 -12.53
CA LEU A 191 -17.35 -0.49 -11.11
C LEU A 191 -16.11 -0.59 -10.20
N TRP A 192 -14.93 -0.64 -10.81
CA TRP A 192 -13.66 -0.56 -10.11
C TRP A 192 -12.84 0.60 -10.65
N ILE A 193 -13.11 1.76 -10.07
CA ILE A 193 -12.35 2.97 -10.33
C ILE A 193 -11.04 2.84 -9.54
N ILE A 194 -9.98 2.47 -10.25
CA ILE A 194 -8.69 3.15 -10.02
C ILE A 194 -8.85 4.45 -10.81
N ALA A 195 -8.46 5.57 -10.23
CA ALA A 195 -8.80 6.93 -10.67
C ALA A 195 -8.28 7.38 -12.07
N LYS A 196 -8.08 6.44 -13.00
CA LYS A 196 -7.72 6.64 -14.40
C LYS A 196 -8.86 7.11 -15.31
N ARG A 197 -10.13 6.95 -14.94
CA ARG A 197 -11.28 7.23 -15.85
C ARG A 197 -12.10 8.47 -15.54
N THR A 198 -11.96 9.08 -14.36
CA THR A 198 -12.78 10.23 -13.98
C THR A 198 -12.37 11.53 -14.68
N LEU A 199 -11.24 11.55 -15.40
CA LEU A 199 -10.71 12.76 -16.05
C LEU A 199 -11.34 13.09 -17.41
N SER A 200 -12.10 12.19 -18.04
CA SER A 200 -12.65 12.44 -19.39
C SER A 200 -14.11 12.90 -19.39
N HIS A 201 -14.77 13.08 -18.24
CA HIS A 201 -16.20 13.39 -18.18
C HIS A 201 -16.63 14.42 -17.10
N ILE A 202 -15.71 15.15 -16.47
CA ILE A 202 -16.06 16.27 -15.57
C ILE A 202 -15.80 17.60 -16.27
N ASP A 203 -16.37 17.74 -17.47
CA ASP A 203 -16.63 19.02 -18.11
C ASP A 203 -18.15 19.22 -18.12
N SER A 204 -18.70 19.56 -16.96
CA SER A 204 -20.03 20.16 -16.88
C SER A 204 -20.10 21.03 -15.62
N GLU A 205 -19.88 22.33 -15.89
CA GLU A 205 -20.33 23.53 -15.20
C GLU A 205 -21.04 23.34 -13.85
N ASN A 206 -20.34 23.70 -12.77
CA ASN A 206 -20.83 24.54 -11.67
C ASN A 206 -19.64 24.97 -10.81
N ASN A 207 -19.34 26.28 -10.81
CA ASN A 207 -18.17 26.86 -10.15
C ASN A 207 -18.46 27.16 -8.68
N SER A 208 -17.94 26.34 -7.76
CA SER A 208 -17.68 26.75 -6.37
C SER A 208 -16.22 26.46 -5.99
N ALA A 209 -15.61 27.35 -5.22
CA ALA A 209 -14.19 27.27 -4.83
C ALA A 209 -13.84 25.98 -4.05
N GLU A 210 -14.81 25.44 -3.32
CA GLU A 210 -14.67 24.16 -2.60
C GLU A 210 -14.65 22.96 -3.55
N GLN A 211 -15.40 23.00 -4.67
CA GLN A 211 -15.36 21.96 -5.70
C GLN A 211 -14.06 22.02 -6.51
N GLU A 212 -13.49 23.21 -6.75
CA GLU A 212 -12.19 23.34 -7.43
C GLU A 212 -11.04 22.79 -6.56
N TYR A 213 -11.07 23.02 -5.24
CA TYR A 213 -10.12 22.42 -4.30
C TYR A 213 -10.28 20.89 -4.26
N PHE A 214 -11.52 20.38 -4.17
CA PHE A 214 -11.78 18.95 -4.24
C PHE A 214 -11.35 18.33 -5.57
N LYS A 215 -11.56 19.02 -6.71
CA LYS A 215 -11.11 18.60 -8.04
C LYS A 215 -9.58 18.55 -8.10
N LYS A 216 -8.87 19.55 -7.55
CA LYS A 216 -7.40 19.57 -7.42
C LYS A 216 -6.87 18.42 -6.55
N VAL A 217 -7.47 18.18 -5.39
CA VAL A 217 -7.05 17.11 -4.45
C VAL A 217 -7.30 15.73 -5.07
N ILE A 218 -8.47 15.50 -5.68
CA ILE A 218 -8.79 14.24 -6.37
C ILE A 218 -7.84 14.01 -7.54
N VAL A 219 -7.55 15.02 -8.37
CA VAL A 219 -6.59 14.92 -9.49
C VAL A 219 -5.20 14.54 -8.98
N ASN A 220 -4.74 15.14 -7.88
CA ASN A 220 -3.41 14.86 -7.33
C ASN A 220 -3.30 13.44 -6.73
N ILE A 221 -4.31 13.00 -5.97
CA ILE A 221 -4.40 11.63 -5.44
C ILE A 221 -4.48 10.61 -6.59
N SER A 222 -5.22 10.94 -7.65
CA SER A 222 -5.37 10.10 -8.83
C SER A 222 -4.06 9.94 -9.60
N LEU A 223 -3.30 11.04 -9.78
CA LEU A 223 -1.98 11.02 -10.40
C LEU A 223 -0.98 10.21 -9.59
N GLN A 224 -1.04 10.26 -8.26
CA GLN A 224 -0.18 9.46 -7.38
C GLN A 224 -0.50 7.96 -7.45
N LEU A 225 -1.77 7.59 -7.65
CA LEU A 225 -2.23 6.21 -7.81
C LEU A 225 -2.05 5.64 -9.24
N ILE A 226 -1.92 6.50 -10.26
CA ILE A 226 -1.71 6.11 -11.67
C ILE A 226 -0.42 5.32 -11.89
N TYR A 227 0.60 5.51 -11.04
CA TYR A 227 1.94 4.90 -11.15
C TYR A 227 2.06 3.49 -10.56
N LEU A 228 1.00 2.91 -9.98
CA LEU A 228 1.07 1.63 -9.27
C LEU A 228 0.57 0.45 -10.10
N THR A 229 1.23 0.16 -11.22
CA THR A 229 1.17 -1.19 -11.82
C THR A 229 2.43 -1.97 -11.45
N ASP A 230 2.25 -3.17 -10.90
CA ASP A 230 3.27 -4.01 -10.25
C ASP A 230 4.51 -4.27 -11.13
N GLU A 231 4.35 -4.36 -12.46
CA GLU A 231 5.44 -4.60 -13.41
C GLU A 231 6.36 -3.36 -13.61
N PHE A 232 5.79 -2.15 -13.50
CA PHE A 232 6.50 -0.89 -13.79
C PHE A 232 7.32 -0.38 -12.60
N LEU A 233 6.94 -0.76 -11.37
CA LEU A 233 7.65 -0.38 -10.15
C LEU A 233 8.93 -1.20 -9.93
N VAL A 234 9.05 -2.39 -10.52
CA VAL A 234 10.20 -3.28 -10.28
C VAL A 234 11.49 -2.64 -10.79
N ASN A 235 11.50 -2.17 -12.04
CA ASN A 235 12.68 -1.54 -12.63
C ASN A 235 12.96 -0.16 -12.03
N GLN A 236 11.92 0.64 -11.79
CA GLN A 236 12.08 1.94 -11.13
C GLN A 236 12.67 1.80 -9.72
N ARG A 237 12.17 0.85 -8.92
CA ARG A 237 12.70 0.58 -7.58
C ARG A 237 14.10 0.01 -7.64
N TRP A 238 14.41 -0.83 -8.61
CA TRP A 238 15.76 -1.34 -8.80
C TRP A 238 16.73 -0.19 -9.08
N LEU A 239 16.38 0.73 -9.99
CA LEU A 239 17.18 1.90 -10.31
C LEU A 239 17.41 2.81 -9.08
N GLN A 240 16.44 2.92 -8.15
CA GLN A 240 16.63 3.74 -6.94
C GLN A 240 17.81 3.32 -6.04
N TYR A 241 18.20 2.04 -6.07
CA TYR A 241 19.20 1.48 -5.15
C TYR A 241 20.40 0.84 -5.84
N ASN A 242 20.39 0.71 -7.16
CA ASN A 242 21.43 0.00 -7.90
C ASN A 242 22.00 0.90 -9.01
N ILE A 243 23.30 1.12 -8.95
CA ILE A 243 24.08 1.90 -9.92
C ILE A 243 24.93 1.01 -10.84
N GLU A 244 24.96 -0.29 -10.57
CA GLU A 244 25.68 -1.31 -11.33
C GLU A 244 24.91 -2.64 -11.33
N PRO A 245 25.12 -3.52 -12.33
CA PRO A 245 26.03 -3.36 -13.46
C PRO A 245 25.45 -2.40 -14.54
N MET A 246 26.32 -1.61 -15.19
CA MET A 246 25.90 -0.52 -16.09
C MET A 246 25.00 -0.96 -17.25
N HIS A 247 25.17 -2.18 -17.77
CA HIS A 247 24.30 -2.70 -18.83
C HIS A 247 22.86 -2.90 -18.35
N GLU A 248 22.65 -3.37 -17.11
CA GLU A 248 21.31 -3.49 -16.51
C GLU A 248 20.72 -2.11 -16.18
N VAL A 249 21.55 -1.17 -15.72
CA VAL A 249 21.13 0.22 -15.51
C VAL A 249 20.56 0.80 -16.79
N ILE A 250 21.30 0.74 -17.89
CA ILE A 250 20.86 1.30 -19.19
C ILE A 250 19.61 0.59 -19.70
N GLN A 251 19.55 -0.74 -19.61
CA GLN A 251 18.37 -1.51 -20.01
C GLN A 251 17.12 -1.05 -19.24
N LYS A 252 17.19 -1.05 -17.91
CA LYS A 252 16.07 -0.68 -17.03
C LYS A 252 15.73 0.80 -17.14
N TRP A 253 16.73 1.64 -17.41
CA TRP A 253 16.55 3.07 -17.67
C TRP A 253 15.67 3.26 -18.91
N ASN A 254 16.02 2.61 -20.03
CA ASN A 254 15.20 2.64 -21.25
C ASN A 254 13.78 2.10 -21.02
N GLU A 255 13.64 0.97 -20.33
CA GLU A 255 12.33 0.38 -20.00
C GLU A 255 11.45 1.31 -19.14
N THR A 256 12.05 2.27 -18.43
CA THR A 256 11.36 3.24 -17.59
C THR A 256 11.25 4.65 -18.18
N ALA A 257 11.69 4.86 -19.43
CA ALA A 257 11.69 6.18 -20.08
C ALA A 257 10.31 6.84 -20.12
N LYS A 258 9.25 6.08 -20.46
CA LYS A 258 7.88 6.62 -20.48
C LYS A 258 7.39 7.03 -19.08
N ASN A 259 7.84 6.33 -18.03
CA ASN A 259 7.50 6.67 -16.66
C ASN A 259 8.18 7.96 -16.22
N ARG A 260 9.46 8.12 -16.56
CA ARG A 260 10.19 9.38 -16.35
C ARG A 260 9.54 10.53 -17.08
N GLU A 261 9.22 10.36 -18.36
CA GLU A 261 8.54 11.41 -19.15
C GLU A 261 7.23 11.84 -18.50
N ASN A 262 6.38 10.89 -18.11
CA ASN A 262 5.11 11.20 -17.45
C ASN A 262 5.31 11.90 -16.10
N TYR A 263 6.33 11.51 -15.34
CA TYR A 263 6.67 12.13 -14.06
C TYR A 263 7.13 13.59 -14.24
N LEU A 264 7.93 13.86 -15.27
CA LEU A 264 8.38 15.21 -15.62
C LEU A 264 7.24 16.13 -16.11
N ARG A 265 6.11 15.57 -16.54
CA ARG A 265 4.92 16.33 -16.95
C ARG A 265 4.00 16.71 -15.77
N ILE A 266 4.33 16.30 -14.55
CA ILE A 266 3.54 16.67 -13.36
C ILE A 266 3.69 18.18 -13.13
N PRO A 267 2.58 18.93 -13.01
CA PRO A 267 2.63 20.36 -12.74
C PRO A 267 3.24 20.63 -11.35
N ASN A 268 4.03 21.70 -11.24
CA ASN A 268 4.73 22.12 -10.02
C ASN A 268 5.72 21.09 -9.46
N ILE A 269 6.32 20.26 -10.31
CA ILE A 269 7.38 19.34 -9.90
C ILE A 269 8.70 20.10 -9.74
N GLU A 270 9.34 19.97 -8.57
CA GLU A 270 10.63 20.59 -8.31
C GLU A 270 11.78 19.67 -8.73
N ILE A 271 12.95 20.27 -9.02
CA ILE A 271 14.17 19.52 -9.34
C ILE A 271 14.51 18.52 -8.22
N THR A 272 14.26 18.90 -6.96
CA THR A 272 14.47 18.02 -5.80
C THR A 272 13.61 16.76 -5.85
N ASP A 273 12.38 16.85 -6.35
CA ASP A 273 11.47 15.71 -6.48
C ASP A 273 11.94 14.76 -7.58
N ILE A 274 12.39 15.32 -8.71
CA ILE A 274 12.99 14.57 -9.82
C ILE A 274 14.22 13.79 -9.35
N LEU A 275 15.13 14.47 -8.64
CA LEU A 275 16.36 13.89 -8.15
C LEU A 275 16.15 12.90 -6.98
N GLN A 276 15.02 12.99 -6.27
CA GLN A 276 14.63 12.01 -5.26
C GLN A 276 14.02 10.78 -5.92
N GLN A 277 13.19 10.97 -6.94
CA GLN A 277 12.54 9.87 -7.66
C GLN A 277 13.52 9.08 -8.53
N TRP A 278 14.50 9.77 -9.13
CA TRP A 278 15.50 9.24 -10.05
C TRP A 278 16.92 9.60 -9.60
N PRO A 279 17.43 8.95 -8.53
CA PRO A 279 18.68 9.33 -7.90
C PRO A 279 19.92 9.10 -8.78
N LEU A 280 19.83 8.31 -9.86
CA LEU A 280 20.95 8.11 -10.79
C LEU A 280 21.37 9.39 -11.50
N TYR A 281 20.49 10.39 -11.62
CA TYR A 281 20.89 11.70 -12.13
C TYR A 281 21.94 12.40 -11.26
N LYS A 282 22.09 12.01 -9.98
CA LYS A 282 23.13 12.53 -9.08
C LYS A 282 24.49 11.85 -9.26
N GLN A 283 24.57 10.77 -10.02
CA GLN A 283 25.80 10.01 -10.21
C GLN A 283 26.70 10.69 -11.24
N SER A 284 27.99 10.34 -11.23
CA SER A 284 28.97 10.87 -12.20
C SER A 284 28.57 10.64 -13.65
N PHE A 285 27.90 9.51 -13.94
CA PHE A 285 27.37 9.15 -15.26
C PHE A 285 25.93 9.65 -15.51
N GLY A 286 25.34 10.40 -14.58
CA GLY A 286 23.94 10.87 -14.68
C GLY A 286 23.67 11.73 -15.90
N HIS A 287 24.68 12.47 -16.39
CA HIS A 287 24.59 13.24 -17.63
C HIS A 287 24.31 12.36 -18.85
N SER A 288 24.95 11.19 -18.94
CA SER A 288 24.72 10.25 -20.04
C SER A 288 23.30 9.68 -20.04
N LEU A 289 22.66 9.60 -18.87
CA LEU A 289 21.26 9.18 -18.75
C LEU A 289 20.28 10.25 -19.26
N ILE A 290 20.64 11.53 -19.09
CA ILE A 290 19.89 12.66 -19.66
C ILE A 290 19.98 12.63 -21.18
N ASP A 291 21.15 12.34 -21.75
CA ASP A 291 21.32 12.20 -23.19
C ASP A 291 20.44 11.08 -23.77
N ILE A 292 20.37 9.93 -23.07
CA ILE A 292 19.49 8.81 -23.45
C ILE A 292 18.02 9.25 -23.45
N ASP A 293 17.58 9.95 -22.40
CA ASP A 293 16.20 10.43 -22.32
C ASP A 293 15.89 11.47 -23.42
N PHE A 294 16.84 12.37 -23.70
CA PHE A 294 16.68 13.37 -24.76
C PHE A 294 16.60 12.74 -26.14
N GLU A 295 17.45 11.77 -26.47
CA GLU A 295 17.39 11.03 -27.74
C GLU A 295 16.09 10.23 -27.86
N THR A 296 15.60 9.66 -26.75
CA THR A 296 14.34 8.93 -26.72
C THR A 296 13.14 9.84 -27.01
N LEU A 297 13.15 11.06 -26.48
CA LEU A 297 12.08 12.05 -26.68
C LEU A 297 12.18 12.76 -28.04
N TYR A 298 13.40 12.94 -28.56
CA TYR A 298 13.67 13.68 -29.78
C TYR A 298 14.70 12.97 -30.68
N PRO A 299 14.32 11.85 -31.31
CA PRO A 299 15.24 11.06 -32.14
C PRO A 299 15.92 11.93 -33.21
N GLY A 300 17.26 11.89 -33.26
CA GLY A 300 18.08 12.59 -34.24
C GLY A 300 18.31 14.08 -33.98
N LYS A 301 17.79 14.66 -32.88
CA LYS A 301 17.99 16.09 -32.55
C LYS A 301 19.23 16.39 -31.70
N ILE A 302 19.87 15.39 -31.10
CA ILE A 302 21.15 15.61 -30.38
C ILE A 302 22.23 16.16 -31.32
N ILE A 303 22.29 15.62 -32.53
CA ILE A 303 23.29 16.02 -33.54
C ILE A 303 23.05 17.47 -34.02
N SER A 304 21.80 17.95 -34.05
CA SER A 304 21.50 19.33 -34.46
C SER A 304 21.76 20.35 -33.34
N PHE A 305 21.51 20.00 -32.08
CA PHE A 305 21.85 20.84 -30.93
C PHE A 305 23.36 21.03 -30.76
N LEU A 306 24.15 19.97 -30.89
CA LEU A 306 25.62 20.05 -30.77
C LEU A 306 26.26 20.82 -31.93
N LYS A 307 25.73 20.68 -33.15
CA LYS A 307 26.20 21.46 -34.32
C LYS A 307 25.96 22.97 -34.15
N ASN A 308 24.85 23.37 -33.55
CA ASN A 308 24.53 24.79 -33.32
C ASN A 308 25.28 25.39 -32.11
N GLY A 309 25.61 24.59 -31.10
CA GLY A 309 26.44 25.04 -29.97
C GLY A 309 27.89 25.30 -30.34
N MET A 310 28.46 24.49 -31.23
CA MET A 310 29.83 24.67 -31.73
C MET A 310 29.99 25.92 -32.62
N SER A 311 28.95 26.32 -33.37
CA SER A 311 29.00 27.55 -34.18
C SER A 311 29.01 28.86 -33.36
N LEU A 312 28.55 28.81 -32.10
CA LEU A 312 28.52 29.97 -31.20
C LEU A 312 29.83 30.14 -30.39
N LEU A 313 30.72 29.14 -30.43
CA LEU A 313 32.05 29.20 -29.80
C LEU A 313 33.16 29.61 -30.78
N THR A 314 32.82 29.76 -32.07
CA THR A 314 33.73 30.16 -33.14
C THR A 314 33.39 31.52 -33.75
N SER A 315 32.50 32.30 -33.12
CA SER A 315 32.06 33.63 -33.57
C SER A 315 32.46 34.73 -32.60
#